data_AF-A0A9X1N912-F1
#
_entry.id   AF-A0A9X1N912-F1
#
_cell.length_a   1.000
_cell.length_b   1.000
_cell.length_c   1.000
_cell.angle_alpha   90.00
_cell.angle_beta   90.00
_cell.angle_gamma   90.00
#
_symmetry.space_group_name_H-M   'P 1'
#
loop_
_entity.id
_entity.type
_entity.pdbx_description
1 polymer ?
#
loop_
_entity_poly.entity_id
_entity_poly.type
_entity_poly.pdbx_seq_one_letter_code
_entity_poly.pdbx_strand_id
1 'polypeptide(L)'
;MTLGRQIAISSVAGALVVGLAGTASAAVPKCQGKRATMVGTSAADTLIGTDGDDVIVGLAGNDFIEGNGGNDLICGGDGNDVISGGTGNDRVQGDAGVDLISGNSGNDRLWGGSGTDTILGGAGADKIYGNSGADKMSGGTGNDYLSGGDGADDLRGNAGNDTLLGGEGADYLAGGAGKDKLSGGAGADSVYQGNGTR
;
A
#
# COMPACT_ATOMS: atom_id res chain seq x y z
N MET A 1 -14.68 26.73 -60.35
CA MET A 1 -14.14 27.37 -59.13
C MET A 1 -15.15 27.10 -58.01
N THR A 2 -15.08 25.98 -57.26
CA THR A 2 -14.39 25.83 -55.94
C THR A 2 -14.70 26.99 -54.97
N LEU A 3 -15.18 26.85 -53.72
CA LEU A 3 -15.46 25.73 -52.82
C LEU A 3 -16.71 26.06 -51.97
N GLY A 4 -17.51 25.05 -51.64
CA GLY A 4 -18.43 25.11 -50.50
C GLY A 4 -17.65 25.00 -49.18
N ARG A 5 -17.96 25.87 -48.22
CA ARG A 5 -17.31 25.89 -46.90
C ARG A 5 -18.14 25.02 -45.95
N GLN A 6 -17.78 23.74 -45.83
CA GLN A 6 -18.29 22.89 -44.75
C GLN A 6 -17.59 23.28 -43.45
N ILE A 7 -18.38 23.65 -42.44
CA ILE A 7 -17.92 23.72 -41.05
C ILE A 7 -17.99 22.31 -40.50
N ALA A 8 -16.84 21.67 -40.32
CA ALA A 8 -16.72 20.42 -39.61
C ALA A 8 -17.04 20.67 -38.12
N ILE A 9 -18.16 20.15 -37.65
CA ILE A 9 -18.39 19.97 -36.22
C ILE A 9 -17.55 18.77 -35.83
N SER A 10 -16.39 19.04 -35.20
CA SER A 10 -15.53 18.01 -34.61
C SER A 10 -16.33 17.31 -33.53
N SER A 11 -16.77 16.08 -33.82
CA SER A 11 -17.34 15.18 -32.83
C SER A 11 -16.24 14.86 -31.82
N VAL A 12 -16.27 15.49 -30.66
CA VAL A 12 -15.53 14.99 -29.50
C VAL A 12 -16.17 13.65 -29.19
N ALA A 13 -15.48 12.58 -29.59
CA ALA A 13 -15.82 11.23 -29.22
C ALA A 13 -15.81 11.17 -27.70
N GLY A 14 -17.00 11.12 -27.11
CA GLY A 14 -17.15 10.63 -25.75
C GLY A 14 -16.61 9.21 -25.74
N ALA A 15 -15.45 9.02 -25.13
CA ALA A 15 -14.94 7.70 -24.80
C ALA A 15 -15.85 7.12 -23.71
N LEU A 16 -16.99 6.60 -24.13
CA LEU A 16 -17.77 5.65 -23.37
C LEU A 16 -16.98 4.34 -23.37
N VAL A 17 -16.19 4.12 -22.32
CA VAL A 17 -15.63 2.79 -22.07
C VAL A 17 -16.78 1.92 -21.55
N VAL A 18 -17.42 1.19 -22.46
CA VAL A 18 -18.32 0.09 -22.15
C VAL A 18 -17.46 -1.08 -21.66
N GLY A 19 -17.80 -1.59 -20.47
CA GLY A 19 -17.07 -2.67 -19.83
C GLY A 19 -16.94 -3.92 -20.69
N LEU A 20 -15.74 -4.50 -20.68
CA LEU A 20 -15.55 -5.91 -20.95
C LEU A 20 -15.48 -6.63 -19.59
N ALA A 21 -16.51 -7.44 -19.34
CA ALA A 21 -16.40 -8.51 -18.36
C ALA A 21 -15.38 -9.54 -18.88
N GLY A 22 -14.30 -9.74 -18.15
CA GLY A 22 -13.24 -10.68 -18.47
C GLY A 22 -12.56 -11.18 -17.21
N THR A 23 -13.00 -12.36 -16.76
CA THR A 23 -12.39 -13.32 -15.83
C THR A 23 -11.89 -12.81 -14.47
N ALA A 24 -12.59 -13.25 -13.42
CA ALA A 24 -12.24 -13.10 -12.02
C ALA A 24 -10.75 -13.41 -11.72
N SER A 25 -9.98 -12.36 -11.41
CA SER A 25 -8.84 -12.43 -10.48
C SER A 25 -9.34 -11.92 -9.11
N ALA A 26 -8.79 -12.46 -8.03
CA ALA A 26 -9.35 -12.38 -6.68
C ALA A 26 -9.62 -10.93 -6.24
N ALA A 27 -10.90 -10.56 -6.25
CA ALA A 27 -11.40 -9.27 -5.84
C ALA A 27 -10.91 -8.86 -4.44
N VAL A 28 -10.08 -7.83 -4.42
CA VAL A 28 -9.57 -7.16 -3.22
C VAL A 28 -10.68 -6.29 -2.61
N PRO A 29 -11.09 -6.52 -1.36
CA PRO A 29 -12.30 -5.90 -0.81
C PRO A 29 -12.25 -4.37 -0.57
N LYS A 30 -11.09 -3.69 -0.66
CA LYS A 30 -10.94 -2.31 -0.14
C LYS A 30 -11.07 -1.17 -1.16
N CYS A 31 -10.64 -1.33 -2.41
CA CYS A 31 -10.83 -0.29 -3.45
C CYS A 31 -12.19 -0.37 -4.17
N GLN A 32 -12.97 -1.44 -3.98
CA GLN A 32 -14.26 -1.60 -4.65
C GLN A 32 -15.34 -0.65 -4.13
N GLY A 33 -16.15 -0.12 -5.05
CA GLY A 33 -17.30 0.74 -4.74
C GLY A 33 -16.98 2.23 -4.58
N LYS A 34 -15.71 2.62 -4.68
CA LYS A 34 -15.30 4.02 -4.84
C LYS A 34 -15.11 4.33 -6.33
N ARG A 35 -15.42 5.57 -6.73
CA ARG A 35 -15.10 6.04 -8.09
C ARG A 35 -13.62 6.34 -8.13
N ALA A 36 -12.86 5.49 -8.82
CA ALA A 36 -11.43 5.72 -9.04
C ALA A 36 -11.21 7.06 -9.77
N THR A 37 -10.26 7.85 -9.29
CA THR A 37 -9.75 9.03 -10.00
C THR A 37 -8.78 8.61 -11.09
N MET A 38 -8.05 7.50 -10.88
CA MET A 38 -7.12 6.93 -11.86
C MET A 38 -7.17 5.40 -11.87
N VAL A 39 -7.07 4.80 -13.05
CA VAL A 39 -7.04 3.34 -13.25
C VAL A 39 -5.98 2.99 -14.28
N GLY A 40 -5.08 2.08 -13.92
CA GLY A 40 -4.08 1.49 -14.80
C GLY A 40 -4.64 0.46 -15.77
N THR A 41 -3.77 -0.42 -16.24
CA THR A 41 -4.02 -1.45 -17.24
C THR A 41 -3.55 -2.81 -16.73
N SER A 42 -3.28 -3.76 -17.62
CA SER A 42 -2.70 -5.06 -17.22
C SER A 42 -1.19 -5.15 -17.48
N ALA A 43 -0.59 -4.01 -17.81
CA ALA A 43 0.82 -3.84 -18.06
C ALA A 43 1.40 -2.90 -17.00
N ALA A 44 2.72 -2.81 -16.93
CA ALA A 44 3.38 -1.85 -16.04
C ALA A 44 2.96 -0.41 -16.38
N ASP A 45 2.39 0.28 -15.40
CA ASP A 45 1.91 1.64 -15.51
C ASP A 45 2.67 2.61 -14.59
N THR A 46 2.51 3.90 -14.86
CA THR A 46 2.96 4.98 -13.97
C THR A 46 1.76 5.85 -13.65
N LEU A 47 1.30 5.80 -12.40
CA LEU A 47 0.09 6.45 -11.92
C LEU A 47 0.48 7.48 -10.87
N ILE A 48 0.12 8.74 -11.11
CA ILE A 48 0.51 9.87 -10.25
C ILE A 48 -0.74 10.65 -9.87
N GLY A 49 -1.07 10.63 -8.58
CA GLY A 49 -2.16 11.37 -7.95
C GLY A 49 -1.92 12.87 -7.89
N THR A 50 -2.81 13.56 -7.20
CA THR A 50 -2.86 15.00 -7.03
C THR A 50 -2.52 15.40 -5.59
N ASP A 51 -2.60 16.68 -5.26
CA ASP A 51 -2.44 17.13 -3.86
C ASP A 51 -3.73 16.96 -3.01
N GLY A 52 -4.75 16.27 -3.53
CA GLY A 52 -6.01 16.03 -2.82
C GLY A 52 -6.41 14.55 -2.85
N ASP A 53 -7.40 14.20 -2.03
CA ASP A 53 -7.83 12.80 -1.84
C ASP A 53 -8.14 12.06 -3.16
N ASP A 54 -7.31 11.07 -3.48
CA ASP A 54 -7.38 10.28 -4.69
C ASP A 54 -7.82 8.83 -4.45
N VAL A 55 -8.30 8.20 -5.53
CA VAL A 55 -8.58 6.75 -5.56
C VAL A 55 -7.87 6.16 -6.78
N ILE A 56 -6.78 5.45 -6.55
CA ILE A 56 -5.88 4.93 -7.59
C ILE A 56 -5.91 3.41 -7.59
N VAL A 57 -6.01 2.81 -8.78
CA VAL A 57 -6.03 1.35 -8.97
C VAL A 57 -5.05 0.96 -10.07
N GLY A 58 -3.99 0.22 -9.74
CA GLY A 58 -2.97 -0.28 -10.69
C GLY A 58 -3.48 -1.37 -11.61
N LEU A 59 -4.18 -2.35 -11.02
CA LEU A 59 -4.73 -3.57 -11.63
C LEU A 59 -3.71 -4.69 -11.76
N ALA A 60 -3.05 -4.87 -12.91
CA ALA A 60 -2.07 -5.94 -13.05
C ALA A 60 -0.84 -5.41 -13.78
N GLY A 61 0.32 -6.04 -13.58
CA GLY A 61 1.59 -5.51 -14.04
C GLY A 61 2.37 -4.93 -12.87
N ASN A 62 3.63 -4.58 -13.11
CA ASN A 62 4.48 -4.01 -12.08
C ASN A 62 4.38 -2.48 -12.17
N ASP A 63 3.60 -1.90 -11.28
CA ASP A 63 3.20 -0.50 -11.36
C ASP A 63 4.07 0.40 -10.50
N PHE A 64 4.21 1.65 -10.93
CA PHE A 64 4.70 2.74 -10.09
C PHE A 64 3.55 3.67 -9.76
N ILE A 65 3.23 3.82 -8.47
CA ILE A 65 2.07 4.57 -8.00
C ILE A 65 2.49 5.58 -6.93
N GLU A 66 2.12 6.84 -7.12
CA GLU A 66 2.37 7.95 -6.19
C GLU A 66 1.04 8.67 -5.87
N GLY A 67 0.63 8.72 -4.60
CA GLY A 67 -0.58 9.42 -4.15
C GLY A 67 -0.39 10.94 -4.05
N ASN A 68 0.83 11.38 -3.74
CA ASN A 68 1.21 12.78 -3.48
C ASN A 68 0.63 13.33 -2.17
N GLY A 69 -0.47 14.07 -2.22
CA GLY A 69 -1.03 14.71 -1.03
C GLY A 69 -2.52 14.46 -0.91
N GLY A 70 -3.04 14.51 0.31
CA GLY A 70 -4.44 14.14 0.56
C GLY A 70 -4.53 12.79 1.25
N ASN A 71 -5.74 12.34 1.56
CA ASN A 71 -5.95 11.02 2.15
C ASN A 71 -6.36 10.05 1.05
N ASP A 72 -5.41 9.28 0.56
CA ASP A 72 -5.56 8.49 -0.64
C ASP A 72 -6.03 7.07 -0.36
N LEU A 73 -6.68 6.49 -1.35
CA LEU A 73 -6.97 5.07 -1.41
C LEU A 73 -6.28 4.47 -2.64
N ILE A 74 -5.26 3.65 -2.39
CA ILE A 74 -4.40 3.08 -3.44
C ILE A 74 -4.46 1.55 -3.36
N CYS A 75 -4.70 0.92 -4.51
CA CYS A 75 -4.51 -0.52 -4.69
C CYS A 75 -3.53 -0.76 -5.84
N GLY A 76 -2.43 -1.48 -5.58
CA GLY A 76 -1.45 -1.93 -6.58
C GLY A 76 -2.07 -2.95 -7.52
N GLY A 77 -2.35 -4.13 -6.98
CA GLY A 77 -3.04 -5.21 -7.68
C GLY A 77 -2.13 -6.41 -7.89
N ASP A 78 -2.24 -7.08 -9.04
CA ASP A 78 -1.40 -8.25 -9.34
C ASP A 78 -0.08 -7.79 -9.97
N GLY A 79 1.04 -7.92 -9.27
CA GLY A 79 2.36 -7.57 -9.77
C GLY A 79 3.31 -7.18 -8.66
N ASN A 80 4.55 -6.83 -9.03
CA ASN A 80 5.50 -6.29 -8.07
C ASN A 80 5.46 -4.77 -8.15
N ASP A 81 4.76 -4.14 -7.24
CA ASP A 81 4.44 -2.72 -7.31
C ASP A 81 5.37 -1.87 -6.44
N VAL A 82 5.55 -0.62 -6.85
CA VAL A 82 6.20 0.42 -6.05
C VAL A 82 5.17 1.50 -5.76
N ILE A 83 4.78 1.62 -4.49
CA ILE A 83 3.66 2.45 -4.07
C ILE A 83 4.09 3.44 -2.98
N SER A 84 3.74 4.71 -3.17
CA SER A 84 3.94 5.79 -2.21
C SER A 84 2.59 6.46 -1.91
N GLY A 85 2.15 6.44 -0.66
CA GLY A 85 0.95 7.18 -0.19
C GLY A 85 1.19 8.67 -0.29
N GLY A 86 2.14 9.19 0.51
CA GLY A 86 2.59 10.57 0.41
C GLY A 86 2.25 11.35 1.68
N THR A 87 1.63 12.51 1.57
CA THR A 87 1.22 13.28 2.75
C THR A 87 -0.27 13.13 2.99
N GLY A 88 -0.66 12.67 4.17
CA GLY A 88 -2.05 12.51 4.57
C GLY A 88 -2.26 11.17 5.27
N ASN A 89 -3.50 10.78 5.54
CA ASN A 89 -3.77 9.49 6.18
C ASN A 89 -4.25 8.50 5.14
N ASP A 90 -3.30 7.78 4.56
CA ASP A 90 -3.51 6.99 3.38
C ASP A 90 -3.98 5.57 3.70
N ARG A 91 -4.56 4.93 2.69
CA ARG A 91 -4.93 3.53 2.69
C ARG A 91 -4.32 2.88 1.47
N VAL A 92 -3.26 2.11 1.68
CA VAL A 92 -2.48 1.51 0.59
C VAL A 92 -2.51 0.00 0.71
N GLN A 93 -2.79 -0.67 -0.40
CA GLN A 93 -2.78 -2.12 -0.50
C GLN A 93 -1.93 -2.55 -1.69
N GLY A 94 -0.91 -3.38 -1.46
CA GLY A 94 -0.04 -3.94 -2.51
C GLY A 94 -0.77 -5.00 -3.34
N ASP A 95 -1.46 -5.90 -2.64
CA ASP A 95 -2.18 -7.06 -3.19
C ASP A 95 -1.28 -8.26 -3.49
N ALA A 96 -1.08 -8.65 -4.74
CA ALA A 96 -0.42 -9.92 -5.04
C ALA A 96 0.91 -9.69 -5.76
N GLY A 97 2.00 -10.06 -5.12
CA GLY A 97 3.34 -9.98 -5.70
C GLY A 97 4.35 -9.55 -4.66
N VAL A 98 5.49 -9.03 -5.08
CA VAL A 98 6.53 -8.54 -4.17
C VAL A 98 6.51 -7.03 -4.21
N ASP A 99 5.90 -6.42 -3.20
CA ASP A 99 5.60 -4.99 -3.21
C ASP A 99 6.56 -4.17 -2.35
N LEU A 100 6.80 -2.93 -2.79
CA LEU A 100 7.45 -1.89 -2.00
C LEU A 100 6.44 -0.78 -1.71
N ILE A 101 6.05 -0.65 -0.44
CA ILE A 101 5.02 0.29 0.00
C ILE A 101 5.62 1.30 0.99
N SER A 102 5.38 2.59 0.77
CA SER A 102 5.71 3.68 1.70
C SER A 102 4.46 4.51 2.02
N GLY A 103 4.10 4.65 3.30
CA GLY A 103 3.05 5.58 3.75
C GLY A 103 3.55 7.03 3.70
N ASN A 104 4.79 7.25 4.14
CA ASN A 104 5.47 8.53 4.28
C ASN A 104 5.00 9.35 5.48
N SER A 105 4.02 10.24 5.37
CA SER A 105 3.65 11.11 6.48
C SER A 105 2.15 11.17 6.72
N GLY A 106 1.75 11.03 7.98
CA GLY A 106 0.38 10.93 8.44
C GLY A 106 0.12 9.57 9.05
N ASN A 107 -1.13 9.27 9.41
CA ASN A 107 -1.46 8.01 10.09
C ASN A 107 -2.02 7.02 9.08
N ASP A 108 -1.14 6.20 8.53
CA ASP A 108 -1.44 5.39 7.36
C ASP A 108 -1.97 4.01 7.74
N ARG A 109 -2.64 3.38 6.78
CA ARG A 109 -2.98 1.96 6.84
C ARG A 109 -2.44 1.26 5.61
N LEU A 110 -1.49 0.37 5.83
CA LEU A 110 -0.71 -0.28 4.78
C LEU A 110 -0.92 -1.79 4.86
N TRP A 111 -1.20 -2.41 3.73
CA TRP A 111 -1.30 -3.87 3.59
C TRP A 111 -0.37 -4.33 2.47
N GLY A 112 0.55 -5.25 2.75
CA GLY A 112 1.40 -5.90 1.75
C GLY A 112 0.54 -6.79 0.86
N GLY A 113 0.10 -7.92 1.41
CA GLY A 113 -0.85 -8.81 0.77
C GLY A 113 -0.27 -10.21 0.67
N SER A 114 -0.19 -10.79 -0.53
CA SER A 114 0.54 -12.04 -0.73
C SER A 114 1.85 -11.74 -1.40
N GLY A 115 2.96 -12.13 -0.78
CA GLY A 115 4.21 -11.59 -1.26
C GLY A 115 5.42 -11.88 -0.42
N THR A 116 6.41 -11.00 -0.53
CA THR A 116 7.56 -10.91 0.37
C THR A 116 7.85 -9.44 0.39
N ASP A 117 7.02 -8.71 1.11
CA ASP A 117 6.82 -7.30 0.88
C ASP A 117 7.79 -6.47 1.71
N THR A 118 8.02 -5.24 1.29
CA THR A 118 8.73 -4.23 2.08
C THR A 118 7.80 -3.06 2.33
N ILE A 119 7.44 -2.82 3.59
CA ILE A 119 6.47 -1.81 3.98
C ILE A 119 7.08 -0.82 4.98
N LEU A 120 7.03 0.46 4.65
CA LEU A 120 7.52 1.56 5.46
C LEU A 120 6.33 2.45 5.85
N GLY A 121 6.03 2.56 7.15
CA GLY A 121 4.99 3.48 7.67
C GLY A 121 5.42 4.91 7.46
N GLY A 122 6.53 5.30 8.10
CA GLY A 122 7.11 6.62 7.97
C GLY A 122 6.84 7.43 9.24
N ALA A 123 6.17 8.56 9.12
CA ALA A 123 5.91 9.47 10.23
C ALA A 123 4.42 9.55 10.55
N GLY A 124 4.03 9.11 11.75
CA GLY A 124 2.66 9.13 12.24
C GLY A 124 2.38 7.86 13.04
N ALA A 125 1.13 7.65 13.43
CA ALA A 125 0.72 6.41 14.10
C ALA A 125 0.14 5.44 13.07
N ASP A 126 1.01 4.60 12.51
CA ASP A 126 0.69 3.77 11.36
C ASP A 126 0.12 2.41 11.75
N LYS A 127 -0.63 1.81 10.83
CA LYS A 127 -1.05 0.41 10.91
C LYS A 127 -0.56 -0.35 9.70
N ILE A 128 0.33 -1.30 9.94
CA ILE A 128 1.02 -2.06 8.91
C ILE A 128 0.68 -3.54 9.06
N TYR A 129 0.30 -4.17 7.95
CA TYR A 129 -0.07 -5.58 7.88
C TYR A 129 0.68 -6.24 6.71
N GLY A 130 1.59 -7.18 7.00
CA GLY A 130 2.27 -7.98 5.97
C GLY A 130 1.29 -8.94 5.27
N ASN A 131 0.52 -9.65 6.08
CA ASN A 131 -0.42 -10.71 5.73
C ASN A 131 0.26 -12.04 5.43
N SER A 132 0.63 -12.33 4.18
CA SER A 132 1.25 -13.63 3.84
C SER A 132 2.52 -13.40 3.07
N GLY A 133 3.61 -14.04 3.49
CA GLY A 133 4.92 -13.74 2.94
C GLY A 133 5.96 -13.62 4.01
N ALA A 134 7.24 -13.60 3.64
CA ALA A 134 8.30 -13.23 4.58
C ALA A 134 8.54 -11.72 4.46
N ASP A 135 7.85 -10.93 5.27
CA ASP A 135 7.73 -9.49 5.05
C ASP A 135 8.75 -8.68 5.86
N LYS A 136 9.10 -7.50 5.36
CA LYS A 136 9.93 -6.51 6.05
C LYS A 136 9.10 -5.28 6.34
N MET A 137 8.94 -4.95 7.61
CA MET A 137 8.12 -3.82 8.04
C MET A 137 8.88 -2.88 8.96
N SER A 138 8.66 -1.59 8.75
CA SER A 138 9.19 -0.51 9.59
C SER A 138 8.07 0.48 9.93
N GLY A 139 7.78 0.67 11.21
CA GLY A 139 6.82 1.69 11.69
C GLY A 139 7.35 3.09 11.41
N GLY A 140 8.46 3.45 12.07
CA GLY A 140 9.16 4.71 11.81
C GLY A 140 9.09 5.63 13.02
N THR A 141 8.43 6.77 12.91
CA THR A 141 8.20 7.65 14.07
C THR A 141 6.73 7.70 14.40
N GLY A 142 6.39 7.52 15.67
CA GLY A 142 5.02 7.56 16.16
C GLY A 142 4.68 6.26 16.89
N ASN A 143 3.43 6.07 17.30
CA ASN A 143 3.06 4.84 18.00
C ASN A 143 2.42 3.89 17.00
N ASP A 144 3.19 2.93 16.53
CA ASP A 144 2.83 2.12 15.37
C ASP A 144 2.24 0.76 15.77
N TYR A 145 1.43 0.21 14.88
CA TYR A 145 0.94 -1.15 14.96
C TYR A 145 1.43 -1.95 13.75
N LEU A 146 2.21 -2.99 13.99
CA LEU A 146 2.74 -3.88 12.96
C LEU A 146 2.26 -5.31 13.21
N SER A 147 1.76 -5.96 12.16
CA SER A 147 1.40 -7.38 12.17
C SER A 147 2.02 -8.07 10.97
N GLY A 148 2.88 -9.07 11.20
CA GLY A 148 3.51 -9.90 10.17
C GLY A 148 2.49 -10.76 9.45
N GLY A 149 1.93 -11.72 10.17
CA GLY A 149 0.95 -12.66 9.60
C GLY A 149 1.61 -14.01 9.42
N ASP A 150 1.50 -14.60 8.23
CA ASP A 150 2.10 -15.89 7.91
C ASP A 150 3.47 -15.67 7.27
N GLY A 151 4.57 -16.13 7.88
CA GLY A 151 5.86 -15.80 7.29
C GLY A 151 7.07 -16.01 8.17
N ALA A 152 8.22 -15.52 7.72
CA ALA A 152 9.33 -15.26 8.62
C ALA A 152 9.60 -13.77 8.53
N ASP A 153 8.98 -13.01 9.43
CA ASP A 153 8.84 -11.58 9.25
C ASP A 153 9.90 -10.78 10.02
N ASP A 154 10.25 -9.61 9.49
CA ASP A 154 11.18 -8.66 10.13
C ASP A 154 10.43 -7.36 10.45
N LEU A 155 10.05 -7.19 11.72
CA LEU A 155 9.26 -6.08 12.22
C LEU A 155 10.15 -5.13 13.03
N ARG A 156 10.18 -3.86 12.64
CA ARG A 156 10.85 -2.78 13.37
C ARG A 156 9.86 -1.67 13.73
N GLY A 157 9.62 -1.44 15.01
CA GLY A 157 8.81 -0.30 15.49
C GLY A 157 9.54 1.03 15.26
N ASN A 158 10.81 1.07 15.67
CA ASN A 158 11.69 2.22 15.69
C ASN A 158 11.38 3.20 16.82
N ALA A 159 10.76 4.36 16.58
CA ALA A 159 10.63 5.41 17.59
C ALA A 159 9.17 5.62 17.98
N GLY A 160 8.84 5.37 19.25
CA GLY A 160 7.53 5.55 19.83
C GLY A 160 7.13 4.36 20.68
N ASN A 161 5.87 4.26 21.07
CA ASN A 161 5.37 3.13 21.85
C ASN A 161 4.61 2.20 20.92
N ASP A 162 5.31 1.19 20.41
CA ASP A 162 4.83 0.40 19.30
C ASP A 162 4.18 -0.90 19.76
N THR A 163 3.35 -1.48 18.91
CA THR A 163 2.82 -2.83 19.07
C THR A 163 3.19 -3.68 17.86
N LEU A 164 4.01 -4.71 18.09
CA LEU A 164 4.51 -5.61 17.05
C LEU A 164 4.00 -7.03 17.33
N LEU A 165 3.35 -7.62 16.34
CA LEU A 165 2.88 -9.00 16.34
C LEU A 165 3.54 -9.74 15.17
N GLY A 166 4.37 -10.75 15.43
CA GLY A 166 5.02 -11.55 14.39
C GLY A 166 3.98 -12.38 13.64
N GLY A 167 3.35 -13.33 14.31
CA GLY A 167 2.29 -14.16 13.75
C GLY A 167 2.70 -15.62 13.72
N GLU A 168 2.58 -16.26 12.57
CA GLU A 168 3.09 -17.62 12.33
C GLU A 168 4.49 -17.54 11.71
N GLY A 169 5.39 -18.38 12.22
CA GLY A 169 6.70 -18.65 11.65
C GLY A 169 7.85 -18.11 12.51
N ALA A 170 8.99 -17.80 11.91
CA ALA A 170 10.20 -17.49 12.67
C ALA A 170 10.55 -16.02 12.53
N ASP A 171 10.05 -15.21 13.48
CA ASP A 171 10.02 -13.77 13.31
C ASP A 171 11.18 -13.05 14.01
N TYR A 172 11.56 -11.90 13.48
CA TYR A 172 12.44 -10.93 14.11
C TYR A 172 11.64 -9.68 14.47
N LEU A 173 11.57 -9.34 15.77
CA LEU A 173 10.86 -8.17 16.27
C LEU A 173 11.84 -7.25 16.99
N ALA A 174 11.91 -5.99 16.58
CA ALA A 174 12.65 -4.94 17.28
C ALA A 174 11.74 -3.74 17.58
N GLY A 175 11.48 -3.49 18.86
CA GLY A 175 10.63 -2.37 19.32
C GLY A 175 11.31 -1.04 19.06
N GLY A 176 12.45 -0.82 19.70
CA GLY A 176 13.29 0.35 19.46
C GLY A 176 13.28 1.30 20.66
N ALA A 177 12.91 2.55 20.44
CA ALA A 177 12.87 3.58 21.47
C ALA A 177 11.44 3.83 21.92
N GLY A 178 11.12 3.47 23.17
CA GLY A 178 9.83 3.75 23.80
C GLY A 178 9.35 2.57 24.61
N LYS A 179 8.06 2.52 24.92
CA LYS A 179 7.43 1.44 25.70
C LYS A 179 6.64 0.53 24.78
N ASP A 180 7.35 -0.45 24.24
CA ASP A 180 6.81 -1.32 23.19
C ASP A 180 6.11 -2.57 23.73
N LYS A 181 5.22 -3.12 22.91
CA LYS A 181 4.53 -4.39 23.13
C LYS A 181 4.86 -5.33 21.99
N LEU A 182 5.68 -6.33 22.25
CA LEU A 182 6.11 -7.29 21.25
C LEU A 182 5.55 -8.68 21.58
N SER A 183 5.02 -9.37 20.58
CA SER A 183 4.63 -10.78 20.63
C SER A 183 5.08 -11.46 19.35
N GLY A 184 6.02 -12.41 19.45
CA GLY A 184 6.50 -13.19 18.30
C GLY A 184 5.37 -14.03 17.72
N GLY A 185 4.85 -14.97 18.49
CA GLY A 185 3.65 -15.72 18.11
C GLY A 185 3.94 -17.20 18.08
N ALA A 186 3.52 -17.87 17.01
CA ALA A 186 3.81 -19.28 16.81
C ALA A 186 5.13 -19.43 16.05
N GLY A 187 6.08 -20.18 16.62
CA GLY A 187 7.35 -20.49 15.97
C GLY A 187 8.53 -20.03 16.80
N ALA A 188 9.68 -19.81 16.16
CA ALA A 188 10.95 -19.56 16.85
C ALA A 188 11.40 -18.12 16.64
N ASP A 189 11.04 -17.27 17.60
CA ASP A 189 11.13 -15.81 17.43
C ASP A 189 12.36 -15.19 18.10
N SER A 190 12.87 -14.12 17.49
CA SER A 190 13.89 -13.23 18.02
C SER A 190 13.28 -11.89 18.40
N VAL A 191 13.13 -11.63 19.71
CA VAL A 191 12.41 -10.44 20.21
C VAL A 191 13.34 -9.49 20.97
N TYR A 192 13.45 -8.26 20.48
CA TYR A 192 14.28 -7.19 21.03
C TYR A 192 13.41 -5.96 21.39
N GLN A 193 13.07 -5.83 22.67
CA GLN A 193 12.21 -4.72 23.16
C GLN A 193 12.84 -3.32 22.99
N GLY A 194 14.16 -3.21 22.81
CA GLY A 194 14.85 -1.92 22.76
C GLY A 194 14.97 -1.20 24.12
N ASN A 195 15.50 0.02 24.12
CA ASN A 195 15.86 0.76 25.34
C ASN A 195 14.67 1.62 25.83
N GLY A 196 13.62 0.98 26.35
CA GLY A 196 12.53 1.68 27.04
C GLY A 196 12.90 2.08 28.47
N THR A 197 12.90 3.38 28.79
CA THR A 197 12.98 3.84 30.18
C THR A 197 11.66 3.50 30.90
N ARG A 198 11.78 2.82 32.04
CA ARG A 198 10.66 2.36 32.88
C ARG A 198 9.78 3.51 33.35
#